data_AF-A0A954VSH4-F1
#
_entry.id   AF-A0A954VSH4-F1
#
_cell.length_a   1.000
_cell.length_b   1.000
_cell.length_c   1.000
_cell.angle_alpha   90.00
_cell.angle_beta   90.00
_cell.angle_gamma   90.00
#
_symmetry.space_group_name_H-M   'P 1'
#
loop_
_entity.id
_entity.type
_entity.pdbx_description
1 polymer ?
#
loop_
_entity_poly.entity_id
_entity_poly.type
_entity_poly.pdbx_seq_one_letter_code
_entity_poly.pdbx_strand_id
1 'polypeptide(L)'
;MLTLTRPNDNASERTKVSQVICQIVVAICGACYAGDVAAQPSQIVSVTWANTPVRTGLQRLTDVHSVPIFLDRRIDPETPVTLQMVNQTLQHVLTKVASQADLEVALLGRSTYLRPQDQVPALATVYQLRLRQIKTFSAEDISRWLDRKPMAWDRLSRPRDLIARWSQDAGLQADGLDQVPHDVWDAYHAGELTFCERLTVVLAGFDLSFKPRPRGFRIVPMEKNAVIEQSYAASIRQHPKWSEVKQQLAKADVKVGSRELLVTADWETHLQVRAVFEARDAPDAPDVDEVDISRKRFTLTVKDQPFEPVLQALAKQLGVDLIVDPAVSPEIRQRRITLSVQNATLQELLDAATSDVPVSFRWHGKRLIIESM
;
A
#
# COMPACT_ATOMS: atom_id res chain seq x y z
N MET A 1 71.80 -28.60 -26.80
CA MET A 1 71.15 -29.56 -25.89
C MET A 1 70.78 -28.81 -24.62
N LEU A 2 69.58 -28.24 -24.55
CA LEU A 2 69.00 -27.66 -23.34
C LEU A 2 67.48 -27.64 -23.52
N THR A 3 66.83 -28.30 -22.57
CA THR A 3 65.47 -28.83 -22.63
C THR A 3 64.47 -27.79 -22.15
N LEU A 4 63.32 -27.72 -22.83
CA LEU A 4 62.15 -26.96 -22.43
C LEU A 4 61.58 -27.48 -21.10
N THR A 5 61.29 -26.59 -20.14
CA THR A 5 60.40 -26.88 -19.01
C THR A 5 59.45 -25.70 -18.82
N ARG A 6 58.14 -25.99 -18.87
CA ARG A 6 57.03 -25.04 -18.67
C ARG A 6 56.94 -24.63 -17.18
N PRO A 7 56.55 -23.38 -16.85
CA PRO A 7 56.03 -23.07 -15.54
C PRO A 7 54.53 -23.41 -15.48
N ASN A 8 54.18 -24.23 -14.49
CA ASN A 8 52.83 -24.51 -14.04
C ASN A 8 52.71 -23.83 -12.67
N ASP A 9 51.94 -22.74 -12.58
CA ASP A 9 51.26 -22.28 -11.36
C ASP A 9 50.58 -20.93 -11.62
N ASN A 10 49.29 -20.95 -11.93
CA ASN A 10 48.42 -19.75 -11.93
C ASN A 10 46.92 -20.10 -11.78
N ALA A 11 46.61 -21.25 -11.19
CA ALA A 11 45.22 -21.69 -10.99
C ALA A 11 44.66 -21.32 -9.60
N SER A 12 45.52 -21.09 -8.61
CA SER A 12 45.09 -20.85 -7.22
C SER A 12 44.64 -19.39 -6.95
N GLU A 13 45.25 -18.41 -7.62
CA GLU A 13 44.89 -16.99 -7.42
C GLU A 13 43.66 -16.55 -8.23
N ARG A 14 43.42 -17.14 -9.39
CA ARG A 14 42.19 -16.88 -10.18
C ARG A 14 40.92 -17.39 -9.49
N THR A 15 41.04 -18.41 -8.65
CA THR A 15 39.90 -18.99 -7.93
C THR A 15 39.46 -18.09 -6.78
N LYS A 16 40.39 -17.42 -6.07
CA LYS A 16 40.05 -16.50 -4.97
C LYS A 16 39.46 -15.17 -5.48
N VAL A 17 39.96 -14.62 -6.59
CA VAL A 17 39.40 -13.39 -7.19
C VAL A 17 38.00 -13.64 -7.77
N SER A 18 37.75 -14.82 -8.35
CA SER A 18 36.44 -15.20 -8.87
C SER A 18 35.41 -15.45 -7.75
N GLN A 19 35.85 -15.92 -6.56
CA GLN A 19 34.97 -16.14 -5.41
C GLN A 19 34.55 -14.83 -4.72
N VAL A 20 35.45 -13.83 -4.66
CA VAL A 20 35.15 -12.49 -4.11
C VAL A 20 34.28 -11.69 -5.08
N ILE A 21 34.49 -11.78 -6.40
CA ILE A 21 33.62 -11.15 -7.40
C ILE A 21 32.23 -11.80 -7.41
N CYS A 22 32.12 -13.11 -7.19
CA CYS A 22 30.83 -13.80 -7.09
C CYS A 22 30.05 -13.41 -5.81
N GLN A 23 30.73 -13.13 -4.68
CA GLN A 23 30.07 -12.61 -3.48
C GLN A 23 29.60 -11.16 -3.63
N ILE A 24 30.32 -10.33 -4.40
CA ILE A 24 29.90 -8.94 -4.68
C ILE A 24 28.73 -8.90 -5.68
N VAL A 25 28.68 -9.79 -6.68
CA VAL A 25 27.55 -9.84 -7.63
C VAL A 25 26.27 -10.40 -7.00
N VAL A 26 26.38 -11.36 -6.05
CA VAL A 26 25.22 -11.85 -5.30
C VAL A 26 24.70 -10.81 -4.29
N ALA A 27 25.58 -9.97 -3.72
CA ALA A 27 25.17 -8.86 -2.85
C ALA A 27 24.46 -7.74 -3.63
N ILE A 28 24.88 -7.46 -4.88
CA ILE A 28 24.25 -6.43 -5.72
C ILE A 28 22.91 -6.91 -6.29
N CYS A 29 22.70 -8.21 -6.53
CA CYS A 29 21.37 -8.72 -6.94
C CYS A 29 20.37 -8.83 -5.77
N GLY A 30 20.83 -9.05 -4.54
CA GLY A 30 19.96 -9.16 -3.35
C GLY A 30 19.61 -7.82 -2.68
N ALA A 31 20.49 -6.82 -2.73
CA ALA A 31 20.30 -5.55 -2.01
C ALA A 31 19.47 -4.49 -2.78
N CYS A 32 19.25 -4.66 -4.09
CA CYS A 32 18.61 -3.61 -4.92
C CYS A 32 17.06 -3.63 -4.95
N TYR A 33 16.42 -4.58 -4.25
CA TYR A 33 14.95 -4.71 -4.24
C TYR A 33 14.33 -4.78 -2.84
N ALA A 34 15.12 -4.60 -1.78
CA ALA A 34 14.68 -4.73 -0.38
C ALA A 34 14.05 -3.46 0.24
N GLY A 35 13.90 -2.37 -0.52
CA GLY A 35 13.26 -1.15 -0.03
C GLY A 35 12.29 -0.60 -1.05
N ASP A 36 11.00 -0.94 -0.92
CA ASP A 36 9.87 0.00 -1.14
C ASP A 36 8.50 -0.67 -1.28
N VAL A 37 8.39 -2.01 -1.35
CA VAL A 37 7.11 -2.65 -1.74
C VAL A 37 6.32 -3.31 -0.58
N ALA A 38 6.88 -3.45 0.63
CA ALA A 38 6.28 -4.34 1.64
C ALA A 38 5.66 -3.69 2.89
N ALA A 39 5.73 -2.36 3.10
CA ALA A 39 5.49 -1.80 4.45
C ALA A 39 4.09 -1.21 4.71
N GLN A 40 3.20 -1.10 3.73
CA GLN A 40 1.91 -0.39 3.90
C GLN A 40 0.69 -1.24 4.29
N PRO A 41 0.54 -2.50 3.84
CA PRO A 41 -0.73 -3.20 4.05
C PRO A 41 -0.92 -3.76 5.47
N SER A 42 0.06 -3.71 6.37
CA SER A 42 -0.02 -4.29 7.72
C SER A 42 -0.71 -3.40 8.75
N GLN A 43 -1.05 -2.15 8.41
CA GLN A 43 -1.76 -1.28 9.34
C GLN A 43 -3.13 -1.86 9.68
N ILE A 44 -3.41 -1.99 10.98
CA ILE A 44 -4.69 -2.47 11.48
C ILE A 44 -5.66 -1.29 11.55
N VAL A 45 -6.83 -1.46 10.94
CA VAL A 45 -7.86 -0.45 10.80
C VAL A 45 -9.22 -1.02 11.21
N SER A 46 -10.08 -0.15 11.72
CA SER A 46 -11.48 -0.46 12.00
C SER A 46 -12.34 0.56 11.26
N VAL A 47 -13.30 0.07 10.48
CA VAL A 47 -14.13 0.88 9.59
C VAL A 47 -15.58 0.47 9.74
N THR A 48 -16.45 1.48 9.86
CA THR A 48 -17.91 1.30 9.87
C THR A 48 -18.51 2.34 8.95
N TRP A 49 -18.98 1.89 7.79
CA TRP A 49 -19.61 2.68 6.75
C TRP A 49 -20.99 2.10 6.46
N ALA A 50 -22.00 2.97 6.39
CA ALA A 50 -23.33 2.62 5.95
C ALA A 50 -23.65 3.47 4.73
N ASN A 51 -23.88 2.83 3.58
CA ASN A 51 -24.25 3.48 2.32
C ASN A 51 -23.37 4.70 1.99
N THR A 52 -22.06 4.59 2.18
CA THR A 52 -21.11 5.70 2.00
C THR A 52 -20.56 5.67 0.57
N PRO A 53 -20.55 6.81 -0.16
CA PRO A 53 -19.89 6.89 -1.47
C PRO A 53 -18.45 6.37 -1.42
N VAL A 54 -18.08 5.50 -2.37
CA VAL A 54 -16.77 4.85 -2.40
C VAL A 54 -15.63 5.87 -2.36
N ARG A 55 -15.74 6.98 -3.10
CA ARG A 55 -14.75 8.07 -3.08
C ARG A 55 -14.55 8.62 -1.68
N THR A 56 -15.64 8.90 -0.97
CA THR A 56 -15.61 9.46 0.39
C THR A 56 -14.95 8.47 1.37
N GLY A 57 -15.29 7.18 1.27
CA GLY A 57 -14.67 6.14 2.10
C GLY A 57 -13.16 6.03 1.88
N LEU A 58 -12.72 6.00 0.62
CA LEU A 58 -11.30 5.90 0.26
C LEU A 58 -10.51 7.17 0.61
N GLN A 59 -11.09 8.35 0.45
CA GLN A 59 -10.45 9.60 0.86
C GLN A 59 -10.23 9.63 2.38
N ARG A 60 -11.22 9.19 3.17
CA ARG A 60 -11.05 9.06 4.64
C ARG A 60 -9.92 8.11 5.00
N LEU A 61 -9.78 6.98 4.30
CA LEU A 61 -8.65 6.07 4.51
C LEU A 61 -7.31 6.74 4.17
N THR A 62 -7.27 7.51 3.07
CA THR A 62 -6.08 8.26 2.68
C THR A 62 -5.69 9.27 3.75
N ASP A 63 -6.65 10.05 4.24
CA ASP A 63 -6.43 11.10 5.23
C ASP A 63 -5.98 10.54 6.58
N VAL A 64 -6.62 9.45 7.04
CA VAL A 64 -6.32 8.83 8.35
C VAL A 64 -5.01 8.06 8.34
N HIS A 65 -4.73 7.31 7.28
CA HIS A 65 -3.58 6.39 7.23
C HIS A 65 -2.37 6.97 6.49
N SER A 66 -2.52 8.15 5.88
CA SER A 66 -1.47 8.77 5.03
C SER A 66 -0.99 7.81 3.93
N VAL A 67 -1.88 6.96 3.43
CA VAL A 67 -1.63 6.04 2.32
C VAL A 67 -2.34 6.59 1.09
N PRO A 68 -1.61 7.00 0.04
CA PRO A 68 -2.21 7.45 -1.21
C PRO A 68 -3.10 6.36 -1.83
N ILE A 69 -4.41 6.58 -1.84
CA ILE A 69 -5.38 5.71 -2.49
C ILE A 69 -6.06 6.48 -3.61
N PHE A 70 -6.03 5.94 -4.83
CA PHE A 70 -6.61 6.57 -6.00
C PHE A 70 -7.74 5.70 -6.56
N LEU A 71 -8.84 6.34 -6.95
CA LEU A 71 -9.98 5.71 -7.61
C LEU A 71 -9.95 6.06 -9.10
N ASP A 72 -9.94 5.04 -9.96
CA ASP A 72 -10.00 5.24 -11.41
C ASP A 72 -11.21 6.10 -11.81
N ARG A 73 -10.98 7.05 -12.71
CA ARG A 73 -12.00 8.00 -13.17
C ARG A 73 -13.21 7.34 -13.86
N ARG A 74 -13.08 6.10 -14.33
CA ARG A 74 -14.17 5.35 -15.00
C ARG A 74 -15.19 4.81 -14.02
N ILE A 75 -14.86 4.83 -12.72
CA ILE A 75 -15.71 4.33 -11.66
C ILE A 75 -16.62 5.48 -11.20
N ASP A 76 -17.90 5.19 -11.00
CA ASP A 76 -18.82 6.14 -10.39
C ASP A 76 -18.42 6.36 -8.92
N PRO A 77 -17.96 7.57 -8.54
CA PRO A 77 -17.51 7.84 -7.18
C PRO A 77 -18.62 7.80 -6.13
N GLU A 78 -19.88 7.94 -6.56
CA GLU A 78 -21.06 7.92 -5.70
C GLU A 78 -21.58 6.50 -5.44
N THR A 79 -20.92 5.48 -6.02
CA THR A 79 -21.22 4.07 -5.76
C THR A 79 -21.22 3.81 -4.25
N PRO A 80 -22.37 3.40 -3.66
CA PRO A 80 -22.47 3.22 -2.22
C PRO A 80 -21.78 1.93 -1.76
N VAL A 81 -21.01 2.02 -0.68
CA VAL A 81 -20.33 0.90 -0.03
C VAL A 81 -20.79 0.82 1.42
N THR A 82 -21.05 -0.39 1.90
CA THR A 82 -21.43 -0.67 3.29
C THR A 82 -20.48 -1.68 3.89
N LEU A 83 -19.68 -1.24 4.87
CA LEU A 83 -18.58 -2.01 5.41
C LEU A 83 -18.61 -1.95 6.93
N GLN A 84 -18.50 -3.11 7.58
CA GLN A 84 -18.27 -3.18 9.02
C GLN A 84 -17.15 -4.17 9.28
N MET A 85 -15.97 -3.63 9.59
CA MET A 85 -14.75 -4.41 9.78
C MET A 85 -14.00 -3.85 10.97
N VAL A 86 -13.55 -4.74 11.86
CA VAL A 86 -12.85 -4.36 13.10
C VAL A 86 -11.52 -5.11 13.14
N ASN A 87 -10.45 -4.39 13.51
CA ASN A 87 -9.09 -4.92 13.62
C ASN A 87 -8.64 -5.68 12.35
N GLN A 88 -8.91 -5.12 11.17
CA GLN A 88 -8.52 -5.73 9.89
C GLN A 88 -7.34 -4.99 9.28
N THR A 89 -6.53 -5.66 8.47
CA THR A 89 -5.46 -4.98 7.74
C THR A 89 -6.05 -4.01 6.71
N LEU A 90 -5.38 -2.89 6.46
CA LEU A 90 -5.79 -1.92 5.45
C LEU A 90 -5.95 -2.60 4.08
N GLN A 91 -5.07 -3.54 3.74
CA GLN A 91 -5.21 -4.35 2.53
C GLN A 91 -6.52 -5.13 2.50
N HIS A 92 -6.88 -5.82 3.59
CA HIS A 92 -8.11 -6.59 3.64
C HIS A 92 -9.34 -5.68 3.50
N VAL A 93 -9.31 -4.51 4.13
CA VAL A 93 -10.35 -3.48 3.95
C VAL A 93 -10.45 -3.02 2.50
N LEU A 94 -9.33 -2.64 1.87
CA LEU A 94 -9.32 -2.19 0.47
C LEU A 94 -9.80 -3.28 -0.49
N THR A 95 -9.41 -4.54 -0.26
CA THR A 95 -9.92 -5.69 -1.02
C THR A 95 -11.43 -5.85 -0.85
N LYS A 96 -11.97 -5.67 0.36
CA LYS A 96 -13.42 -5.75 0.60
C LYS A 96 -14.19 -4.60 -0.04
N VAL A 97 -13.68 -3.38 0.05
CA VAL A 97 -14.24 -2.21 -0.64
C VAL A 97 -14.27 -2.46 -2.14
N ALA A 98 -13.14 -2.91 -2.70
CA ALA A 98 -13.04 -3.21 -4.12
C ALA A 98 -14.05 -4.28 -4.55
N SER A 99 -14.19 -5.36 -3.78
CA SER A 99 -15.17 -6.42 -4.09
C SER A 99 -16.63 -5.98 -4.08
N GLN A 100 -17.01 -5.02 -3.21
CA GLN A 100 -18.39 -4.51 -3.18
C GLN A 100 -18.70 -3.56 -4.34
N ALA A 101 -17.68 -2.87 -4.86
CA ALA A 101 -17.81 -1.90 -5.94
C ALA A 101 -17.39 -2.46 -7.31
N ASP A 102 -17.19 -3.79 -7.43
CA ASP A 102 -16.74 -4.48 -8.65
C ASP A 102 -15.39 -3.96 -9.20
N LEU A 103 -14.47 -3.70 -8.26
CA LEU A 103 -13.15 -3.14 -8.52
C LEU A 103 -12.04 -4.14 -8.23
N GLU A 104 -10.88 -3.87 -8.81
CA GLU A 104 -9.61 -4.52 -8.53
C GLU A 104 -8.63 -3.53 -7.89
N VAL A 105 -7.75 -4.04 -7.02
CA VAL A 105 -6.72 -3.26 -6.32
C VAL A 105 -5.36 -3.52 -6.98
N ALA A 106 -4.71 -2.46 -7.47
CA ALA A 106 -3.35 -2.49 -7.99
C ALA A 106 -2.39 -1.74 -7.06
N LEU A 107 -1.26 -2.36 -6.71
CA LEU A 107 -0.25 -1.77 -5.83
C LEU A 107 0.84 -1.08 -6.66
N LEU A 108 0.99 0.23 -6.47
CA LEU A 108 1.94 1.08 -7.18
C LEU A 108 2.93 1.69 -6.20
N GLY A 109 3.96 0.92 -5.85
CA GLY A 109 4.96 1.33 -4.86
C GLY A 109 4.30 1.59 -3.51
N ARG A 110 4.22 2.87 -3.12
CA ARG A 110 3.60 3.31 -1.86
C ARG A 110 2.16 3.82 -2.03
N SER A 111 1.55 3.58 -3.18
CA SER A 111 0.18 3.97 -3.48
C SER A 111 -0.65 2.78 -3.90
N THR A 112 -1.96 2.91 -3.69
CA THR A 112 -2.94 1.91 -4.11
C THR A 112 -3.87 2.54 -5.14
N TYR A 113 -4.10 1.83 -6.24
CA TYR A 113 -4.99 2.25 -7.33
C TYR A 113 -6.15 1.27 -7.44
N LEU A 114 -7.39 1.76 -7.32
CA LEU A 114 -8.61 0.98 -7.50
C LEU A 114 -9.15 1.21 -8.90
N ARG A 115 -9.41 0.14 -9.64
CA ARG A 115 -9.79 0.17 -11.06
C ARG A 115 -10.89 -0.84 -11.37
N PRO A 116 -11.62 -0.70 -12.49
CA PRO A 116 -12.55 -1.72 -12.95
C PRO A 116 -11.90 -3.11 -13.09
N GLN A 117 -12.62 -4.17 -12.71
CA GLN A 117 -12.12 -5.55 -12.69
C GLN A 117 -11.87 -6.14 -14.10
N ASP A 118 -12.49 -5.59 -15.14
CA ASP A 118 -12.34 -6.04 -16.53
C ASP A 118 -10.96 -5.75 -17.14
N GLN A 119 -10.14 -4.96 -16.44
CA GLN A 119 -8.77 -4.64 -16.83
C GLN A 119 -7.80 -5.48 -16.01
N VAL A 120 -7.27 -6.54 -16.63
CA VAL A 120 -6.22 -7.49 -16.17
C VAL A 120 -4.95 -6.78 -15.59
N PRO A 121 -4.07 -7.43 -14.77
CA PRO A 121 -2.97 -6.86 -13.93
C PRO A 121 -1.82 -6.09 -14.62
N ALA A 122 -2.10 -5.36 -15.70
CA ALA A 122 -1.10 -4.59 -16.40
C ALA A 122 -0.58 -3.41 -15.58
N LEU A 123 -1.38 -2.76 -14.73
CA LEU A 123 -0.99 -1.45 -14.20
C LEU A 123 0.24 -1.53 -13.29
N ALA A 124 0.24 -2.44 -12.31
CA ALA A 124 1.40 -2.62 -11.43
C ALA A 124 2.61 -3.15 -12.21
N THR A 125 2.38 -4.05 -13.17
CA THR A 125 3.44 -4.57 -14.04
C THR A 125 4.08 -3.48 -14.91
N VAL A 126 3.26 -2.64 -15.55
CA VAL A 126 3.69 -1.50 -16.36
C VAL A 126 4.47 -0.51 -15.49
N TYR A 127 3.97 -0.19 -14.30
CA TYR A 127 4.70 0.65 -13.34
C TYR A 127 6.09 0.09 -13.03
N GLN A 128 6.20 -1.21 -12.73
CA GLN A 128 7.47 -1.84 -12.42
C GLN A 128 8.42 -1.89 -13.63
N LEU A 129 7.90 -2.09 -14.84
CA LEU A 129 8.68 -1.98 -16.06
C LEU A 129 9.24 -0.56 -16.23
N ARG A 130 8.47 0.49 -15.91
CA ARG A 130 8.96 1.89 -15.99
C ARG A 130 10.00 2.18 -14.92
N LEU A 131 9.77 1.75 -13.68
CA LEU A 131 10.76 1.86 -12.62
C LEU A 131 12.07 1.15 -12.98
N ARG A 132 12.00 -0.06 -13.54
CA ARG A 132 13.19 -0.81 -13.97
C ARG A 132 13.97 -0.04 -15.02
N GLN A 133 13.29 0.57 -16.00
CA GLN A 133 13.93 1.40 -17.02
C GLN A 133 14.58 2.64 -16.40
N ILE A 134 13.89 3.34 -15.51
CA ILE A 134 14.43 4.52 -14.80
C ILE A 134 15.69 4.18 -14.01
N LYS A 135 15.71 3.03 -13.33
CA LYS A 135 16.87 2.56 -12.55
C LYS A 135 18.13 2.29 -13.40
N THR A 136 18.04 2.31 -14.73
CA THR A 136 19.20 2.22 -15.64
C THR A 136 19.84 3.57 -15.96
N PHE A 137 19.22 4.69 -15.56
CA PHE A 137 19.72 6.03 -15.86
C PHE A 137 20.85 6.45 -14.91
N SER A 138 21.38 7.66 -15.11
CA SER A 138 22.34 8.26 -14.18
C SER A 138 21.70 8.52 -12.80
N ALA A 139 22.51 8.64 -11.75
CA ALA A 139 22.01 8.95 -10.41
C ALA A 139 21.24 10.29 -10.35
N GLU A 140 21.67 11.29 -11.13
CA GLU A 140 20.98 12.57 -11.23
C GLU A 140 19.58 12.39 -11.83
N ASP A 141 19.47 11.67 -12.93
CA ASP A 141 18.19 11.44 -13.61
C ASP A 141 17.26 10.56 -12.75
N ILE A 142 17.80 9.52 -12.11
CA ILE A 142 17.06 8.69 -11.14
C ILE A 142 16.48 9.58 -10.04
N SER A 143 17.27 10.50 -9.49
CA SER A 143 16.81 11.41 -8.44
C SER A 143 15.62 12.26 -8.90
N ARG A 144 15.61 12.73 -10.16
CA ARG A 144 14.47 13.52 -10.70
C ARG A 144 13.20 12.67 -10.81
N TRP A 145 13.34 11.44 -11.27
CA TRP A 145 12.22 10.51 -11.46
C TRP A 145 11.62 9.99 -10.15
N LEU A 146 12.48 9.80 -9.14
CA LEU A 146 12.10 9.26 -7.83
C LEU A 146 11.92 10.35 -6.77
N ASP A 147 12.02 11.62 -7.14
CA ASP A 147 11.74 12.75 -6.26
C ASP A 147 10.28 12.71 -5.79
N ARG A 148 10.10 12.77 -4.48
CA ARG A 148 8.80 12.66 -3.82
C ARG A 148 8.23 14.06 -3.61
N LYS A 149 7.02 14.28 -4.12
CA LYS A 149 6.26 15.51 -3.83
C LYS A 149 4.79 15.16 -3.59
N PRO A 150 4.06 15.98 -2.82
CA PRO A 150 2.63 15.82 -2.62
C PRO A 150 1.88 15.71 -3.96
N MET A 151 0.89 14.84 -4.02
CA MET A 151 -0.02 14.76 -5.17
C MET A 151 -1.33 15.44 -4.80
N ALA A 152 -1.53 16.65 -5.32
CA ALA A 152 -2.76 17.40 -5.11
C ALA A 152 -3.14 18.20 -6.34
N TRP A 153 -4.44 18.38 -6.54
CA TRP A 153 -4.99 19.30 -7.52
C TRP A 153 -6.37 19.79 -7.10
N ASP A 154 -6.68 21.00 -7.54
CA ASP A 154 -7.97 21.63 -7.29
C ASP A 154 -9.04 21.09 -8.22
N ARG A 155 -10.30 21.30 -7.83
CA ARG A 155 -11.45 21.03 -8.68
C ARG A 155 -11.30 21.79 -10.00
N LEU A 156 -11.73 21.15 -11.08
CA LEU A 156 -11.59 21.60 -12.46
C LEU A 156 -10.17 21.56 -13.04
N SER A 157 -9.23 20.91 -12.36
CA SER A 157 -7.90 20.66 -12.91
C SER A 157 -7.95 19.74 -14.12
N ARG A 158 -7.07 19.98 -15.09
CA ARG A 158 -6.94 19.17 -16.30
C ARG A 158 -5.71 18.27 -16.22
N PRO A 159 -5.81 16.97 -16.50
CA PRO A 159 -4.70 16.02 -16.41
C PRO A 159 -3.46 16.45 -17.21
N ARG A 160 -3.68 16.96 -18.43
CA ARG A 160 -2.61 17.51 -19.28
C ARG A 160 -1.81 18.60 -18.58
N ASP A 161 -2.50 19.55 -17.96
CA ASP A 161 -1.88 20.73 -17.35
C ASP A 161 -1.14 20.33 -16.06
N LEU A 162 -1.65 19.33 -15.33
CA LEU A 162 -0.96 18.73 -14.19
C LEU A 162 0.36 18.06 -14.62
N ILE A 163 0.31 17.19 -15.64
CA ILE A 163 1.51 16.51 -16.14
C ILE A 163 2.53 17.54 -16.65
N ALA A 164 2.08 18.54 -17.41
CA ALA A 164 2.96 19.60 -17.92
C ALA A 164 3.68 20.34 -16.78
N ARG A 165 2.94 20.75 -15.74
CA ARG A 165 3.48 21.44 -14.57
C ARG A 165 4.48 20.56 -13.81
N TRP A 166 4.12 19.32 -13.49
CA TRP A 166 5.02 18.41 -12.79
C TRP A 166 6.29 18.13 -13.59
N SER A 167 6.18 18.03 -14.92
CA SER A 167 7.32 17.80 -15.81
C SER A 167 8.26 19.01 -15.79
N GLN A 168 7.72 20.22 -15.85
CA GLN A 168 8.48 21.46 -15.69
C GLN A 168 9.19 21.52 -14.32
N ASP A 169 8.48 21.23 -13.23
CA ASP A 169 9.01 21.24 -11.87
C ASP A 169 10.14 20.21 -11.66
N ALA A 170 10.11 19.09 -12.39
CA ALA A 170 11.14 18.06 -12.35
C ALA A 170 12.31 18.31 -13.34
N GLY A 171 12.15 19.28 -14.25
CA GLY A 171 13.08 19.51 -15.36
C GLY A 171 13.07 18.38 -16.40
N LEU A 172 11.91 17.76 -16.63
CA LEU A 172 11.71 16.66 -17.57
C LEU A 172 10.92 17.14 -18.80
N GLN A 173 11.38 16.76 -19.99
CA GLN A 173 10.66 17.02 -21.24
C GLN A 173 9.51 16.02 -21.42
N ALA A 174 8.28 16.52 -21.60
CA ALA A 174 7.10 15.69 -21.88
C ALA A 174 6.74 15.72 -23.37
N ASP A 175 6.85 14.58 -24.05
CA ASP A 175 6.37 14.40 -25.43
C ASP A 175 5.01 13.68 -25.42
N GLY A 176 4.07 14.13 -26.26
CA GLY A 176 2.79 13.45 -26.46
C GLY A 176 1.66 13.84 -25.49
N LEU A 177 1.75 14.99 -24.83
CA LEU A 177 0.71 15.51 -23.92
C LEU A 177 -0.66 15.72 -24.59
N ASP A 178 -0.65 15.91 -25.91
CA ASP A 178 -1.82 16.00 -26.77
C ASP A 178 -2.64 14.71 -26.81
N GLN A 179 -2.00 13.55 -26.58
CA GLN A 179 -2.68 12.25 -26.48
C GLN A 179 -3.55 12.13 -25.23
N VAL A 180 -3.29 12.93 -24.19
CA VAL A 180 -4.11 12.93 -22.98
C VAL A 180 -5.43 13.64 -23.29
N PRO A 181 -6.58 12.94 -23.21
CA PRO A 181 -7.89 13.53 -23.51
C PRO A 181 -8.17 14.75 -22.64
N HIS A 182 -8.96 15.68 -23.19
CA HIS A 182 -9.49 16.80 -22.43
C HIS A 182 -10.51 16.28 -21.42
N ASP A 183 -10.14 16.37 -20.15
CA ASP A 183 -10.94 15.93 -19.02
C ASP A 183 -10.81 16.96 -17.88
N VAL A 184 -11.77 16.95 -16.96
CA VAL A 184 -11.88 17.91 -15.87
C VAL A 184 -12.15 17.15 -14.59
N TRP A 185 -11.20 17.20 -13.66
CA TRP A 185 -11.25 16.38 -12.45
C TRP A 185 -11.79 17.13 -11.25
N ASP A 186 -12.38 16.39 -10.32
CA ASP A 186 -12.68 16.92 -9.00
C ASP A 186 -11.38 17.10 -8.19
N ALA A 187 -11.48 17.82 -7.08
CA ALA A 187 -10.35 18.00 -6.18
C ALA A 187 -9.86 16.65 -5.64
N TYR A 188 -8.55 16.54 -5.48
CA TYR A 188 -7.91 15.37 -4.87
C TYR A 188 -6.64 15.80 -4.17
N HIS A 189 -6.35 15.14 -3.06
CA HIS A 189 -5.08 15.22 -2.39
C HIS A 189 -4.70 13.85 -1.84
N ALA A 190 -3.40 13.58 -1.91
CA ALA A 190 -2.78 12.41 -1.32
C ALA A 190 -1.39 12.77 -0.78
N GLY A 191 -0.81 11.81 -0.07
CA GLY A 191 0.57 11.90 0.41
C GLY A 191 1.60 12.00 -0.72
N GLU A 192 2.87 11.90 -0.34
CA GLU A 192 3.98 12.09 -1.27
C GLU A 192 4.17 10.89 -2.20
N LEU A 193 4.21 11.18 -3.49
CA LEU A 193 4.45 10.21 -4.54
C LEU A 193 5.67 10.61 -5.36
N THR A 194 6.37 9.62 -5.89
CA THR A 194 7.43 9.84 -6.88
C THR A 194 6.84 10.41 -8.16
N PHE A 195 7.66 11.08 -8.98
CA PHE A 195 7.20 11.52 -10.31
C PHE A 195 6.70 10.34 -11.16
N CYS A 196 7.38 9.19 -11.08
CA CYS A 196 6.96 7.95 -11.74
C CYS A 196 5.55 7.52 -11.30
N GLU A 197 5.27 7.46 -10.00
CA GLU A 197 3.95 7.08 -9.45
C GLU A 197 2.86 8.06 -9.88
N ARG A 198 3.10 9.38 -9.73
CA ARG A 198 2.14 10.41 -10.15
C ARG A 198 1.76 10.28 -11.62
N LEU A 199 2.76 10.05 -12.49
CA LEU A 199 2.53 9.92 -13.93
C LEU A 199 1.77 8.63 -14.27
N THR A 200 2.12 7.51 -13.63
CA THR A 200 1.39 6.24 -13.78
C THR A 200 -0.07 6.39 -13.40
N VAL A 201 -0.37 6.96 -12.23
CA VAL A 201 -1.74 7.14 -11.72
C VAL A 201 -2.58 7.99 -12.68
N VAL A 202 -2.04 9.12 -13.14
CA VAL A 202 -2.82 10.02 -14.02
C VAL A 202 -3.08 9.41 -15.39
N LEU A 203 -2.08 8.74 -15.99
CA LEU A 203 -2.20 8.19 -17.33
C LEU A 203 -3.04 6.89 -17.37
N ALA A 204 -3.06 6.12 -16.28
CA ALA A 204 -3.81 4.86 -16.19
C ALA A 204 -5.30 5.02 -16.53
N GLY A 205 -5.96 6.06 -16.00
CA GLY A 205 -7.37 6.33 -16.27
C GLY A 205 -7.68 6.58 -17.75
N PHE A 206 -6.68 6.82 -18.60
CA PHE A 206 -6.81 7.03 -20.05
C PHE A 206 -6.30 5.86 -20.89
N ASP A 207 -6.00 4.69 -20.29
CA ASP A 207 -5.27 3.59 -20.96
C ASP A 207 -3.93 4.03 -21.56
N LEU A 208 -3.29 5.02 -20.93
CA LEU A 208 -2.00 5.54 -21.33
C LEU A 208 -0.91 5.12 -20.34
N SER A 209 0.31 5.09 -20.84
CA SER A 209 1.55 4.90 -20.10
C SER A 209 2.61 5.86 -20.67
N PHE A 210 3.85 5.70 -20.26
CA PHE A 210 4.95 6.50 -20.76
C PHE A 210 6.20 5.65 -20.97
N LYS A 211 7.05 6.04 -21.92
CA LYS A 211 8.41 5.52 -22.05
C LYS A 211 9.38 6.53 -21.44
N PRO A 212 10.00 6.25 -20.28
CA PRO A 212 10.96 7.14 -19.66
C PRO A 212 12.25 7.23 -20.50
N ARG A 213 12.90 8.39 -20.41
CA ARG A 213 14.24 8.72 -20.89
C ARG A 213 14.93 9.52 -19.78
N PRO A 214 16.27 9.66 -19.81
CA PRO A 214 17.01 10.40 -18.78
C PRO A 214 16.40 11.77 -18.43
N ARG A 215 16.11 12.60 -19.43
CA ARG A 215 15.59 13.97 -19.26
C ARG A 215 14.19 14.19 -19.80
N GLY A 216 13.35 13.16 -19.79
CA GLY A 216 11.98 13.29 -20.25
C GLY A 216 11.29 11.97 -20.53
N PHE A 217 10.12 12.03 -21.14
CA PHE A 217 9.34 10.84 -21.47
C PHE A 217 8.49 11.08 -22.70
N ARG A 218 7.96 9.98 -23.24
CA ARG A 218 6.94 10.01 -24.28
C ARG A 218 5.72 9.25 -23.82
N ILE A 219 4.56 9.87 -23.92
CA ILE A 219 3.28 9.21 -23.66
C ILE A 219 3.00 8.19 -24.78
N VAL A 220 2.58 6.99 -24.37
CA VAL A 220 2.29 5.85 -25.25
C VAL A 220 1.03 5.13 -24.76
N PRO A 221 0.34 4.35 -25.61
CA PRO A 221 -0.72 3.45 -25.14
C PRO A 221 -0.22 2.46 -24.08
N MET A 222 -1.08 2.14 -23.11
CA MET A 222 -0.77 1.17 -22.07
C MET A 222 -0.75 -0.26 -22.63
N GLU A 223 0.25 -1.03 -22.22
CA GLU A 223 0.42 -2.43 -22.62
C GLU A 223 -0.57 -3.30 -21.84
N LYS A 224 -1.56 -3.90 -22.53
CA LYS A 224 -2.64 -4.68 -21.87
C LYS A 224 -2.19 -6.01 -21.26
N ASN A 225 -1.15 -6.63 -21.84
CA ASN A 225 -0.63 -7.94 -21.43
C ASN A 225 0.84 -7.81 -21.01
N ALA A 226 1.14 -6.80 -20.19
CA ALA A 226 2.49 -6.59 -19.70
C ALA A 226 2.92 -7.75 -18.79
N VAL A 227 4.12 -8.26 -19.01
CA VAL A 227 4.79 -9.23 -18.15
C VAL A 227 6.19 -8.72 -17.83
N ILE A 228 6.74 -9.14 -16.70
CA ILE A 228 8.07 -8.76 -16.25
C ILE A 228 8.84 -10.02 -15.87
N GLU A 229 10.11 -10.08 -16.27
CA GLU A 229 11.00 -11.19 -15.87
C GLU A 229 11.71 -10.84 -14.56
N GLN A 230 11.72 -11.74 -13.59
CA GLN A 230 12.45 -11.62 -12.33
C GLN A 230 13.29 -12.88 -12.08
N SER A 231 14.50 -12.69 -11.56
CA SER A 231 15.37 -13.79 -11.12
C SER A 231 15.21 -14.05 -9.63
N TYR A 232 15.04 -15.32 -9.28
CA TYR A 232 14.99 -15.81 -7.91
C TYR A 232 16.11 -16.83 -7.67
N ALA A 233 16.63 -16.91 -6.45
CA ALA A 233 17.62 -17.94 -6.12
C ALA A 233 17.04 -19.34 -6.30
N ALA A 234 17.79 -20.28 -6.89
CA ALA A 234 17.32 -21.66 -7.10
C ALA A 234 16.91 -22.38 -5.79
N SER A 235 17.42 -21.91 -4.64
CA SER A 235 17.10 -22.42 -3.31
C SER A 235 15.63 -22.26 -2.91
N ILE A 236 14.87 -21.35 -3.55
CA ILE A 236 13.43 -21.20 -3.25
C ILE A 236 12.65 -22.49 -3.50
N ARG A 237 13.15 -23.38 -4.37
CA ARG A 237 12.56 -24.70 -4.65
C ARG A 237 12.65 -25.68 -3.48
N GLN A 238 13.54 -25.41 -2.53
CA GLN A 238 13.71 -26.20 -1.31
C GLN A 238 12.79 -25.72 -0.18
N HIS A 239 12.04 -24.62 -0.39
CA HIS A 239 11.13 -24.09 0.61
C HIS A 239 9.92 -25.02 0.80
N PRO A 240 9.44 -25.23 2.04
CA PRO A 240 8.29 -26.11 2.31
C PRO A 240 7.03 -25.74 1.52
N LYS A 241 6.80 -24.43 1.32
CA LYS A 241 5.64 -23.90 0.56
C LYS A 241 5.86 -23.82 -0.96
N TRP A 242 6.90 -24.45 -1.49
CA TRP A 242 7.18 -24.43 -2.94
C TRP A 242 6.03 -24.98 -3.78
N SER A 243 5.29 -25.97 -3.29
CA SER A 243 4.12 -26.53 -3.99
C SER A 243 3.02 -25.49 -4.21
N GLU A 244 2.75 -24.63 -3.22
CA GLU A 244 1.79 -23.52 -3.31
C GLU A 244 2.23 -22.51 -4.37
N VAL A 245 3.51 -22.11 -4.33
CA VAL A 245 4.10 -21.19 -5.31
C VAL A 245 4.05 -21.78 -6.73
N LYS A 246 4.31 -23.08 -6.87
CA LYS A 246 4.24 -23.76 -8.17
C LYS A 246 2.83 -23.72 -8.77
N GLN A 247 1.78 -23.79 -7.95
CA GLN A 247 0.40 -23.64 -8.43
C GLN A 247 0.12 -22.22 -8.92
N GLN A 248 0.60 -21.20 -8.21
CA GLN A 248 0.48 -19.80 -8.63
C GLN A 248 1.24 -19.52 -9.94
N LEU A 249 2.41 -20.14 -10.11
CA LEU A 249 3.23 -20.05 -11.32
C LEU A 249 2.72 -20.91 -12.49
N ALA A 250 1.59 -21.61 -12.36
CA ALA A 250 1.10 -22.51 -13.42
C ALA A 250 0.80 -21.80 -14.75
N LYS A 251 0.55 -20.49 -14.71
CA LYS A 251 0.32 -19.65 -15.90
C LYS A 251 1.54 -18.80 -16.31
N ALA A 252 2.64 -18.89 -15.58
CA ALA A 252 3.86 -18.12 -15.82
C ALA A 252 4.85 -18.88 -16.72
N ASP A 253 5.71 -18.15 -17.45
CA ASP A 253 6.87 -18.75 -18.10
C ASP A 253 8.02 -18.84 -17.10
N VAL A 254 8.50 -20.07 -16.84
CA VAL A 254 9.50 -20.34 -15.81
C VAL A 254 10.67 -21.09 -16.43
N LYS A 255 11.84 -20.45 -16.44
CA LYS A 255 13.10 -21.04 -16.89
C LYS A 255 13.97 -21.40 -15.69
N VAL A 256 14.30 -22.68 -15.60
CA VAL A 256 15.04 -23.24 -14.47
C VAL A 256 16.52 -23.31 -14.81
N GLY A 257 17.33 -22.47 -14.16
CA GLY A 257 18.78 -22.55 -14.18
C GLY A 257 19.35 -23.40 -13.04
N SER A 258 20.67 -23.57 -13.04
CA SER A 258 21.39 -24.30 -11.99
C SER A 258 21.44 -23.53 -10.66
N ARG A 259 21.52 -22.20 -10.71
CA ARG A 259 21.61 -21.31 -9.53
C ARG A 259 20.46 -20.32 -9.40
N GLU A 260 19.65 -20.17 -10.44
CA GLU A 260 18.55 -19.22 -10.47
C GLU A 260 17.29 -19.82 -11.12
N LEU A 261 16.16 -19.23 -10.78
CA LEU A 261 14.87 -19.44 -11.39
C LEU A 261 14.44 -18.11 -12.02
N LEU A 262 14.38 -18.07 -13.35
CA LEU A 262 13.84 -16.91 -14.06
C LEU A 262 12.34 -17.14 -14.24
N VAL A 263 11.54 -16.21 -13.73
CA VAL A 263 10.09 -16.24 -13.82
C VAL A 263 9.63 -15.01 -14.60
N THR A 264 8.83 -15.22 -15.63
CA THR A 264 8.16 -14.15 -16.38
C THR A 264 6.66 -14.22 -16.13
N ALA A 265 6.13 -13.23 -15.43
CA ALA A 265 4.72 -13.14 -15.04
C ALA A 265 4.28 -11.68 -14.88
N ASP A 266 3.01 -11.45 -14.54
CA ASP A 266 2.57 -10.17 -13.99
C ASP A 266 3.17 -9.90 -12.59
N TRP A 267 3.11 -8.64 -12.16
CA TRP A 267 3.73 -8.21 -10.92
C TRP A 267 3.05 -8.78 -9.68
N GLU A 268 1.73 -8.91 -9.69
CA GLU A 268 0.93 -9.48 -8.61
C GLU A 268 1.35 -10.92 -8.32
N THR A 269 1.59 -11.72 -9.36
CA THR A 269 2.16 -13.06 -9.25
C THR A 269 3.54 -13.02 -8.59
N HIS A 270 4.41 -12.08 -8.99
CA HIS A 270 5.72 -11.92 -8.33
C HIS A 270 5.61 -11.53 -6.86
N LEU A 271 4.64 -10.71 -6.47
CA LEU A 271 4.39 -10.36 -5.08
C LEU A 271 3.92 -11.58 -4.27
N GLN A 272 3.03 -12.40 -4.81
CA GLN A 272 2.58 -13.64 -4.15
C GLN A 272 3.74 -14.62 -3.94
N VAL A 273 4.56 -14.81 -4.97
CA VAL A 273 5.78 -15.63 -4.91
C VAL A 273 6.71 -15.12 -3.81
N ARG A 274 6.97 -13.80 -3.75
CA ARG A 274 7.82 -13.19 -2.72
C ARG A 274 7.24 -13.34 -1.33
N ALA A 275 5.95 -13.07 -1.14
CA ALA A 275 5.28 -13.15 0.16
C ALA A 275 5.43 -14.54 0.81
N VAL A 276 5.44 -15.61 0.01
CA VAL A 276 5.66 -16.97 0.52
C VAL A 276 7.07 -17.19 1.07
N PHE A 277 8.09 -16.52 0.50
CA PHE A 277 9.50 -16.70 0.87
C PHE A 277 10.05 -15.62 1.82
N GLU A 278 9.50 -14.41 1.76
CA GLU A 278 9.81 -13.28 2.65
C GLU A 278 9.07 -13.39 4.00
N ALA A 279 8.16 -14.35 4.16
CA ALA A 279 7.57 -14.73 5.44
C ALA A 279 8.59 -15.35 6.44
N ARG A 280 9.88 -15.09 6.27
CA ARG A 280 10.89 -15.25 7.32
C ARG A 280 10.79 -14.02 8.22
N ASP A 281 10.33 -14.23 9.44
CA ASP A 281 10.27 -13.24 10.52
C ASP A 281 9.25 -12.10 10.38
N ALA A 282 8.23 -12.25 9.52
CA ALA A 282 6.98 -11.55 9.83
C ALA A 282 6.46 -12.21 11.12
N PRO A 283 6.21 -11.47 12.22
CA PRO A 283 5.44 -12.06 13.32
C PRO A 283 4.21 -12.66 12.66
N ASP A 284 3.87 -13.91 13.02
CA ASP A 284 2.55 -14.46 12.74
C ASP A 284 1.57 -13.32 12.91
N ALA A 285 0.78 -13.04 11.86
CA ALA A 285 -0.21 -11.96 11.88
C ALA A 285 -0.79 -11.97 13.29
N PRO A 286 -0.58 -10.91 14.09
CA PRO A 286 -0.68 -11.01 15.54
C PRO A 286 -1.98 -11.70 15.83
N ASP A 287 -1.88 -12.83 16.54
CA ASP A 287 -3.06 -13.55 16.99
C ASP A 287 -4.01 -12.48 17.53
N VAL A 288 -5.22 -12.44 17.00
CA VAL A 288 -6.12 -11.26 16.98
C VAL A 288 -6.49 -10.79 18.40
N ASP A 289 -5.96 -11.46 19.42
CA ASP A 289 -6.25 -11.31 20.83
C ASP A 289 -5.37 -10.34 21.63
N GLU A 290 -4.24 -9.84 21.11
CA GLU A 290 -3.43 -8.81 21.81
C GLU A 290 -2.94 -7.68 20.89
N VAL A 291 -3.88 -6.92 20.32
CA VAL A 291 -3.54 -5.59 19.81
C VAL A 291 -3.45 -4.62 20.99
N ASP A 292 -2.27 -4.04 21.23
CA ASP A 292 -2.05 -2.94 22.18
C ASP A 292 -2.97 -1.75 21.82
N ILE A 293 -4.13 -1.69 22.48
CA ILE A 293 -5.22 -0.73 22.23
C ILE A 293 -4.72 0.71 22.43
N SER A 294 -3.63 0.89 23.21
CA SER A 294 -3.04 2.21 23.48
C SER A 294 -2.46 2.91 22.25
N ARG A 295 -2.05 2.16 21.21
CA ARG A 295 -1.50 2.73 19.97
C ARG A 295 -2.55 3.02 18.88
N LYS A 296 -3.81 2.66 19.13
CA LYS A 296 -4.91 2.87 18.17
C LYS A 296 -5.32 4.35 18.12
N ARG A 297 -5.65 4.82 16.92
CA ARG A 297 -6.22 6.16 16.68
C ARG A 297 -7.70 6.03 16.36
N PHE A 298 -8.51 6.86 17.00
CA PHE A 298 -9.97 6.82 16.91
C PHE A 298 -10.49 8.13 16.36
N THR A 299 -11.45 8.04 15.44
CA THR A 299 -12.26 9.17 15.00
C THR A 299 -13.71 8.79 15.25
N LEU A 300 -14.38 9.55 16.09
CA LEU A 300 -15.77 9.30 16.47
C LEU A 300 -16.50 10.64 16.50
N THR A 301 -17.61 10.72 15.76
CA THR A 301 -18.52 11.86 15.83
C THR A 301 -19.90 11.34 16.19
N VAL A 302 -20.34 11.73 17.38
CA VAL A 302 -21.63 11.38 17.94
C VAL A 302 -22.30 12.69 18.32
N LYS A 303 -23.52 12.89 17.82
CA LYS A 303 -24.32 14.07 18.16
C LYS A 303 -25.57 13.61 18.88
N ASP A 304 -25.74 14.14 20.09
CA ASP A 304 -26.95 14.00 20.88
C ASP A 304 -27.39 12.53 21.05
N GLN A 305 -26.48 11.66 21.52
CA GLN A 305 -26.79 10.25 21.80
C GLN A 305 -26.68 9.95 23.29
N PRO A 306 -27.47 9.00 23.84
CA PRO A 306 -27.37 8.65 25.24
C PRO A 306 -25.99 8.04 25.58
N PHE A 307 -25.44 8.41 26.73
CA PHE A 307 -24.09 8.08 27.18
C PHE A 307 -23.80 6.57 27.24
N GLU A 308 -24.67 5.79 27.87
CA GLU A 308 -24.47 4.34 28.03
C GLU A 308 -24.45 3.57 26.69
N PRO A 309 -25.38 3.80 25.74
CA PRO A 309 -25.29 3.24 24.38
C PRO A 309 -24.00 3.59 23.63
N VAL A 310 -23.49 4.82 23.80
CA VAL A 310 -22.22 5.23 23.17
C VAL A 310 -21.04 4.44 23.77
N LEU A 311 -21.01 4.26 25.09
CA LEU A 311 -20.00 3.44 25.76
C LEU A 311 -20.12 1.96 25.42
N GLN A 312 -21.34 1.42 25.30
CA GLN A 312 -21.56 0.04 24.87
C GLN A 312 -21.06 -0.20 23.43
N ALA A 313 -21.36 0.74 22.53
CA ALA A 313 -20.86 0.69 21.16
C ALA A 313 -19.32 0.77 21.14
N LEU A 314 -18.73 1.64 21.96
CA LEU A 314 -17.29 1.76 22.09
C LEU A 314 -16.64 0.51 22.66
N ALA A 315 -17.19 -0.05 23.74
CA ALA A 315 -16.70 -1.28 24.36
C ALA A 315 -16.78 -2.47 23.39
N LYS A 316 -17.87 -2.57 22.62
CA LYS A 316 -18.03 -3.55 21.54
C LYS A 316 -17.00 -3.36 20.43
N GLN A 317 -16.70 -2.11 20.05
CA GLN A 317 -15.68 -1.79 19.04
C GLN A 317 -14.26 -2.10 19.53
N LEU A 318 -14.00 -1.95 20.82
CA LEU A 318 -12.72 -2.24 21.46
C LEU A 318 -12.54 -3.72 21.82
N GLY A 319 -13.62 -4.51 21.83
CA GLY A 319 -13.61 -5.92 22.23
C GLY A 319 -13.41 -6.10 23.73
N VAL A 320 -13.93 -5.18 24.55
CA VAL A 320 -13.77 -5.16 26.01
C VAL A 320 -15.12 -5.23 26.70
N ASP A 321 -15.16 -5.80 27.90
CA ASP A 321 -16.38 -5.84 28.71
C ASP A 321 -16.59 -4.48 29.39
N LEU A 322 -17.76 -3.88 29.15
CA LEU A 322 -18.18 -2.67 29.85
C LEU A 322 -18.81 -3.04 31.19
N ILE A 323 -18.23 -2.54 32.28
CA ILE A 323 -18.79 -2.66 33.63
C ILE A 323 -19.14 -1.26 34.12
N VAL A 324 -20.44 -1.01 34.29
CA VAL A 324 -20.93 0.25 34.87
C VAL A 324 -21.26 -0.01 36.34
N ASP A 325 -20.60 0.70 37.24
CA ASP A 325 -20.85 0.59 38.68
C ASP A 325 -22.34 0.88 38.99
N PRO A 326 -23.02 0.05 39.82
CA PRO A 326 -24.37 0.32 40.31
C PRO A 326 -24.56 1.71 40.91
N ALA A 327 -23.50 2.34 41.43
CA ALA A 327 -23.52 3.70 41.97
C ALA A 327 -23.70 4.80 40.91
N VAL A 328 -23.46 4.51 39.63
CA VAL A 328 -23.72 5.46 38.52
C VAL A 328 -25.23 5.53 38.27
N SER A 329 -25.83 6.69 38.55
CA SER A 329 -27.28 6.88 38.48
C SER A 329 -27.85 6.63 37.07
N PRO A 330 -29.09 6.12 36.95
CA PRO A 330 -29.75 5.93 35.65
C PRO A 330 -29.87 7.21 34.81
N GLU A 331 -29.98 8.36 35.48
CA GLU A 331 -30.04 9.69 34.84
C GLU A 331 -28.73 10.04 34.13
N ILE A 332 -27.59 9.70 34.73
CA ILE A 332 -26.27 9.86 34.11
C ILE A 332 -26.12 8.93 32.90
N ARG A 333 -26.59 7.68 33.02
CA ARG A 333 -26.49 6.68 31.94
C ARG A 333 -27.26 7.07 30.68
N GLN A 334 -28.41 7.73 30.85
CA GLN A 334 -29.26 8.18 29.73
C GLN A 334 -28.98 9.60 29.27
N ARG A 335 -28.05 10.32 29.91
CA ARG A 335 -27.69 11.68 29.54
C ARG A 335 -27.18 11.72 28.11
N ARG A 336 -27.67 12.67 27.32
CA ARG A 336 -27.27 12.83 25.92
C ARG A 336 -25.93 13.55 25.85
N ILE A 337 -24.98 12.94 25.15
CA ILE A 337 -23.64 13.47 24.93
C ILE A 337 -23.45 13.79 23.44
N THR A 338 -22.64 14.80 23.18
CA THR A 338 -22.15 15.12 21.84
C THR A 338 -20.64 15.14 21.91
N LEU A 339 -19.98 14.25 21.17
CA LEU A 339 -18.53 14.20 21.12
C LEU A 339 -18.08 14.16 19.66
N SER A 340 -17.07 14.95 19.35
CA SER A 340 -16.40 14.90 18.06
C SER A 340 -14.91 14.87 18.33
N VAL A 341 -14.31 13.69 18.14
CA VAL A 341 -12.88 13.52 18.25
C VAL A 341 -12.33 13.03 16.92
N GLN A 342 -11.18 13.60 16.53
CA GLN A 342 -10.46 13.28 15.32
C GLN A 342 -9.05 12.87 15.70
N ASN A 343 -8.60 11.70 15.22
CA ASN A 343 -7.26 11.18 15.48
C ASN A 343 -6.89 11.06 16.99
N ALA A 344 -7.89 10.81 17.84
CA ALA A 344 -7.70 10.72 19.28
C ALA A 344 -7.08 9.37 19.68
N THR A 345 -6.20 9.38 20.68
CA THR A 345 -5.83 8.18 21.43
C THR A 345 -7.05 7.61 22.15
N LEU A 346 -6.96 6.36 22.61
CA LEU A 346 -8.00 5.77 23.45
C LEU A 346 -8.30 6.62 24.70
N GLN A 347 -7.25 7.16 25.31
CA GLN A 347 -7.34 8.03 26.48
C GLN A 347 -8.14 9.30 26.14
N GLU A 348 -7.74 10.01 25.08
CA GLU A 348 -8.41 11.23 24.61
C GLU A 348 -9.88 10.99 24.20
N LEU A 349 -10.17 9.82 23.61
CA LEU A 349 -11.54 9.43 23.25
C LEU A 349 -12.41 9.21 24.49
N LEU A 350 -11.90 8.51 25.51
CA LEU A 350 -12.61 8.26 26.76
C LEU A 350 -12.76 9.53 27.59
N ASP A 351 -11.73 10.36 27.65
CA ASP A 351 -11.77 11.68 28.28
C ASP A 351 -12.84 12.55 27.61
N ALA A 352 -12.89 12.58 26.27
CA ALA A 352 -13.92 13.32 25.54
C ALA A 352 -15.33 12.76 25.80
N ALA A 353 -15.49 11.43 25.83
CA ALA A 353 -16.77 10.79 26.09
C ALA A 353 -17.28 11.02 27.52
N THR A 354 -16.37 11.16 28.48
CA THR A 354 -16.70 11.34 29.91
C THR A 354 -16.65 12.79 30.37
N SER A 355 -16.13 13.72 29.57
CA SER A 355 -15.97 15.15 29.94
C SER A 355 -17.26 15.84 30.39
N ASP A 356 -18.39 15.50 29.78
CA ASP A 356 -19.71 16.11 30.08
C ASP A 356 -20.48 15.40 31.20
N VAL A 357 -19.87 14.40 31.85
CA VAL A 357 -20.53 13.48 32.78
C VAL A 357 -19.67 13.29 34.04
N PRO A 358 -20.22 13.39 35.27
CA PRO A 358 -19.44 13.27 36.51
C PRO A 358 -19.10 11.80 36.84
N VAL A 359 -18.31 11.18 35.98
CA VAL A 359 -17.90 9.77 36.08
C VAL A 359 -16.40 9.67 35.83
N SER A 360 -15.77 8.72 36.50
CA SER A 360 -14.38 8.34 36.25
C SER A 360 -14.34 6.98 35.56
N PHE A 361 -13.25 6.71 34.84
CA PHE A 361 -13.04 5.43 34.19
C PHE A 361 -11.72 4.80 34.61
N ARG A 362 -11.70 3.47 34.71
CA ARG A 362 -10.48 2.70 34.95
C ARG A 362 -10.42 1.49 34.03
N TRP A 363 -9.18 1.14 33.69
CA TRP A 363 -8.85 -0.04 32.91
C TRP A 363 -8.36 -1.17 33.81
N HIS A 364 -8.92 -2.37 33.62
CA HIS A 364 -8.44 -3.57 34.31
C HIS A 364 -8.46 -4.78 33.36
N GLY A 365 -7.33 -5.00 32.65
CA GLY A 365 -7.23 -6.03 31.62
C GLY A 365 -8.18 -5.73 30.44
N LYS A 366 -9.00 -6.71 30.04
CA LYS A 366 -10.03 -6.57 28.98
C LYS A 366 -11.35 -5.94 29.48
N ARG A 367 -11.34 -5.17 30.57
CA ARG A 367 -12.53 -4.57 31.18
C ARG A 367 -12.40 -3.04 31.31
N LEU A 368 -13.42 -2.33 30.83
CA LEU A 368 -13.60 -0.89 31.03
C LEU A 368 -14.61 -0.68 32.16
N ILE A 369 -14.15 -0.11 33.27
CA ILE A 369 -14.98 0.13 34.46
C ILE A 369 -15.32 1.62 34.51
N ILE A 370 -16.62 1.94 34.61
CA ILE A 370 -17.13 3.30 34.80
C ILE A 370 -17.63 3.43 36.24
N GLU A 371 -17.06 4.37 36.98
CA GLU A 371 -17.35 4.63 38.38
C GLU A 371 -17.93 6.04 38.53
N SER A 372 -18.84 6.24 39.49
CA SER A 372 -19.23 7.59 39.86
C SER A 372 -18.03 8.32 40.44
N MET A 373 -17.87 9.59 40.11
CA MET A 373 -17.01 10.48 40.91
C MET A 373 -17.64 10.77 42.27
#